data_AF-A0A0M4M0N6-F1
#
_entry.id   AF-A0A0M4M0N6-F1
#
_cell.length_a   1.000
_cell.length_b   1.000
_cell.length_c   1.000
_cell.angle_alpha   90.00
_cell.angle_beta   90.00
_cell.angle_gamma   90.00
#
_symmetry.space_group_name_H-M   'P 1'
#
loop_
_entity.id
_entity.type
_entity.pdbx_description
1 polymer ?
#
loop_
_entity_poly.entity_id
_entity_poly.type
_entity_poly.pdbx_seq_one_letter_code
_entity_poly.pdbx_strand_id
1 'polypeptide(L)'
;MANWQRLEEEGIDEVEEFACDVVYERLVPDDVAEVFTGGRARNGLEVKDIPALELLMGRPIFDAKERNAWFELNGALNLSSTGGLDVAAAVCQENPDPILEYIMAEEAKIRHYCKHGRKDEGRRGQEDRSTSPEWEYHYYLKYIKPVHELLRQWCGYRAVTAHERLVAAEAETRRLDVLIAQAIDALRDSHKSMLADHLEEEHERERIVPHRVRPVPDRPLEPSEIPVIRVPTRRQWGW
;
A
#
# COMPACT_ATOMS: atom_id res chain seq x y z
N MET A 1 22.24 13.66 -28.68
CA MET A 1 21.20 12.80 -29.29
C MET A 1 21.40 11.34 -28.91
N ALA A 2 22.61 10.78 -28.97
CA ALA A 2 22.89 9.38 -28.64
C ALA A 2 22.40 8.92 -27.25
N ASN A 3 22.52 9.75 -26.20
CA ASN A 3 22.09 9.36 -24.85
C ASN A 3 20.57 9.21 -24.70
N TRP A 4 19.79 10.04 -25.42
CA TRP A 4 18.33 9.96 -25.39
C TRP A 4 17.81 8.73 -26.13
N GLN A 5 18.43 8.39 -27.27
CA GLN A 5 18.12 7.17 -28.02
C GLN A 5 18.37 5.91 -27.18
N ARG A 6 19.44 5.88 -26.39
CA ARG A 6 19.73 4.77 -25.47
C ARG A 6 18.66 4.57 -24.40
N LEU A 7 17.98 5.65 -23.95
CA LEU A 7 16.87 5.51 -23.00
C LEU A 7 15.59 5.01 -23.68
N GLU A 8 15.42 5.29 -24.97
CA GLU A 8 14.24 4.93 -25.78
C GLU A 8 14.30 3.48 -26.30
N GLU A 9 15.49 2.88 -26.38
CA GLU A 9 15.69 1.47 -26.74
C GLU A 9 15.07 0.50 -25.70
N GLU A 10 14.95 0.95 -24.45
CA GLU A 10 14.29 0.24 -23.37
C GLU A 10 12.84 0.70 -23.27
N GLY A 11 11.90 -0.23 -23.36
CA GLY A 11 10.47 0.03 -23.31
C GLY A 11 9.78 -0.85 -22.28
N ILE A 12 8.77 -0.28 -21.64
CA ILE A 12 7.85 -0.97 -20.74
C ILE A 12 6.50 -1.14 -21.44
N ASP A 13 5.72 -2.13 -21.02
CA ASP A 13 4.37 -2.33 -21.54
C ASP A 13 3.35 -1.35 -20.93
N GLU A 14 2.12 -1.38 -21.44
CA GLU A 14 1.04 -0.49 -21.00
C GLU A 14 0.66 -0.72 -19.52
N VAL A 15 0.75 -1.96 -19.03
CA VAL A 15 0.42 -2.30 -17.63
C VAL A 15 1.48 -1.74 -16.69
N GLU A 16 2.75 -1.88 -17.07
CA GLU A 16 3.90 -1.33 -16.37
C GLU A 16 3.87 0.21 -16.35
N GLU A 17 3.53 0.85 -17.48
CA GLU A 17 3.35 2.30 -17.58
C GLU A 17 2.28 2.79 -16.59
N PHE A 18 1.08 2.20 -16.62
CA PHE A 18 0.00 2.58 -15.68
C PHE A 18 0.36 2.29 -14.21
N ALA A 19 1.07 1.20 -13.92
CA ALA A 19 1.51 0.90 -12.56
C ALA A 19 2.54 1.92 -12.06
N CYS A 20 3.48 2.33 -12.90
CA CYS A 20 4.43 3.41 -12.61
C CYS A 20 3.69 4.72 -12.31
N ASP A 21 2.74 5.13 -13.16
CA ASP A 21 1.97 6.35 -12.98
C ASP A 21 1.29 6.40 -11.60
N VAL A 22 0.65 5.31 -11.19
CA VAL A 22 0.01 5.20 -9.87
C VAL A 22 1.03 5.37 -8.74
N VAL A 23 2.22 4.78 -8.86
CA VAL A 23 3.27 4.89 -7.83
C VAL A 23 3.81 6.31 -7.75
N TYR A 24 4.17 6.91 -8.89
CA TYR A 24 4.75 8.25 -8.92
C TYR A 24 3.73 9.30 -8.44
N GLU A 25 2.47 9.25 -8.90
CA GLU A 25 1.42 10.17 -8.47
C GLU A 25 1.17 10.12 -6.95
N ARG A 26 1.33 8.95 -6.33
CA ARG A 26 0.95 8.74 -4.91
C ARG A 26 2.09 8.82 -3.92
N LEU A 27 3.29 8.41 -4.33
CA LEU A 27 4.39 8.19 -3.40
C LEU A 27 5.59 9.09 -3.67
N VAL A 28 5.72 9.65 -4.88
CA VAL A 28 6.92 10.41 -5.27
C VAL A 28 6.53 11.86 -5.55
N PRO A 29 6.94 12.81 -4.70
CA PRO A 29 6.73 14.22 -4.97
C PRO A 29 7.41 14.69 -6.27
N ASP A 30 6.75 15.57 -7.03
CA ASP A 30 7.26 16.10 -8.32
C ASP A 30 8.61 16.84 -8.20
N ASP A 31 8.93 17.35 -7.01
CA ASP A 31 10.22 18.00 -6.70
C ASP A 31 11.34 16.99 -6.46
N VAL A 32 11.02 15.73 -6.18
CA VAL A 32 11.99 14.63 -6.01
C VAL A 32 12.28 13.97 -7.36
N ALA A 33 11.24 13.54 -8.08
CA ALA A 33 11.38 12.95 -9.40
C ALA A 33 10.11 13.14 -10.25
N GLU A 34 10.25 13.13 -11.56
CA GLU A 34 9.16 13.32 -12.51
C GLU A 34 9.28 12.36 -13.70
N VAL A 35 8.16 11.77 -14.11
CA VAL A 35 8.09 10.89 -15.29
C VAL A 35 7.93 11.72 -16.55
N PHE A 36 8.66 11.36 -17.61
CA PHE A 36 8.50 11.98 -18.91
C PHE A 36 7.18 11.59 -19.57
N THR A 37 6.20 12.51 -19.52
CA THR A 37 4.88 12.37 -20.15
C THR A 37 4.89 12.58 -21.67
N GLY A 38 6.01 13.04 -22.25
CA GLY A 38 6.19 13.15 -23.69
C GLY A 38 7.60 13.57 -24.11
N GLY A 39 8.02 13.25 -25.34
CA GLY A 39 9.31 13.66 -25.90
C GLY A 39 10.35 12.55 -26.03
N ARG A 40 11.63 12.89 -25.76
CA ARG A 40 12.84 12.18 -26.24
C ARG A 40 13.14 10.82 -25.58
N ALA A 41 12.40 10.43 -24.55
CA ALA A 41 12.44 9.11 -23.91
C ALA A 41 11.12 8.91 -23.14
N ARG A 42 10.12 8.33 -23.80
CA ARG A 42 8.79 8.11 -23.20
C ARG A 42 8.92 7.23 -21.95
N ASN A 43 8.22 7.60 -20.88
CA ASN A 43 8.20 6.91 -19.59
C ASN A 43 9.57 6.86 -18.88
N GLY A 44 10.58 7.62 -19.32
CA GLY A 44 11.82 7.78 -18.55
C GLY A 44 11.59 8.61 -17.29
N LEU A 45 12.53 8.55 -16.36
CA LEU A 45 12.45 9.23 -15.07
C LEU A 45 13.54 10.29 -14.94
N GLU A 46 13.16 11.52 -14.61
CA GLU A 46 14.08 12.57 -14.18
C GLU A 46 14.09 12.68 -12.65
N VAL A 47 15.23 12.38 -12.04
CA VAL A 47 15.44 12.50 -10.60
C VAL A 47 16.15 13.81 -10.30
N LYS A 48 15.47 14.67 -9.54
CA LYS A 48 15.91 16.01 -9.15
C LYS A 48 16.59 15.99 -7.77
N ASP A 49 16.14 15.13 -6.86
CA ASP A 49 16.72 14.93 -5.52
C ASP A 49 17.00 13.44 -5.27
N ILE A 50 18.27 13.05 -5.44
CA ILE A 50 18.72 11.68 -5.23
C ILE A 50 18.57 11.25 -3.76
N PRO A 51 19.10 12.00 -2.76
CA PRO A 51 18.93 11.64 -1.35
C PRO A 51 17.46 11.42 -0.92
N ALA A 52 16.55 12.29 -1.35
CA ALA A 52 15.13 12.14 -1.03
C ALA A 52 14.53 10.89 -1.68
N LEU A 53 14.90 10.59 -2.92
CA LEU A 53 14.44 9.39 -3.61
C LEU A 53 15.00 8.10 -2.96
N GLU A 54 16.27 8.08 -2.55
CA GLU A 54 16.86 6.93 -1.85
C GLU A 54 16.17 6.66 -0.50
N LEU A 55 15.71 7.70 0.19
CA LEU A 55 14.89 7.56 1.40
C LEU A 55 13.54 6.91 1.10
N LEU A 56 12.86 7.32 0.01
CA LEU A 56 11.60 6.71 -0.42
C LEU A 56 11.79 5.26 -0.88
N MET A 57 12.92 4.95 -1.52
CA MET A 57 13.22 3.60 -2.00
C MET A 57 13.69 2.64 -0.90
N GLY A 58 14.14 3.17 0.25
CA GLY A 58 14.78 2.38 1.30
C GLY A 58 16.14 1.78 0.88
N ARG A 59 16.69 2.17 -0.28
CA ARG A 59 17.92 1.63 -0.86
C ARG A 59 18.61 2.63 -1.80
N PRO A 60 19.94 2.49 -2.04
CA PRO A 60 20.67 3.37 -2.93
C PRO A 60 20.18 3.30 -4.37
N ILE A 61 20.18 4.44 -5.08
CA ILE A 61 19.80 4.50 -6.50
C ILE A 61 20.84 3.83 -7.41
N PHE A 62 22.05 3.61 -6.88
CA PHE A 62 23.13 2.93 -7.56
C PHE A 62 22.71 1.58 -8.15
N ASP A 63 21.90 0.81 -7.43
CA ASP A 63 21.41 -0.50 -7.88
C ASP A 63 20.58 -0.39 -9.16
N ALA A 64 19.78 0.68 -9.29
CA ALA A 64 18.99 0.95 -10.51
C ALA A 64 19.89 1.41 -11.66
N LYS A 65 20.94 2.21 -11.36
CA LYS A 65 21.92 2.69 -12.35
C LYS A 65 22.78 1.57 -12.93
N GLU A 66 23.08 0.51 -12.19
CA GLU A 66 23.87 -0.61 -12.72
C GLU A 66 23.10 -1.45 -13.74
N ARG A 67 21.77 -1.53 -13.59
CA ARG A 67 20.92 -2.42 -14.41
C ARG A 67 20.30 -1.73 -15.64
N ASN A 68 20.20 -0.40 -15.62
CA ASN A 68 19.40 0.34 -16.59
C ASN A 68 20.21 1.44 -17.28
N ALA A 69 19.77 1.87 -18.45
CA ALA A 69 20.39 3.01 -19.12
C ALA A 69 20.13 4.32 -18.34
N TRP A 70 21.17 5.14 -18.17
CA TRP A 70 21.09 6.41 -17.47
C TRP A 70 22.11 7.43 -17.98
N PHE A 71 21.86 8.71 -17.71
CA PHE A 71 22.85 9.78 -17.83
C PHE A 71 22.50 10.95 -16.92
N GLU A 72 23.45 11.86 -16.71
CA GLU A 72 23.22 13.10 -15.97
C GLU A 72 23.13 14.29 -16.93
N LEU A 73 22.17 15.18 -16.67
CA LEU A 73 21.98 16.41 -17.44
C LEU A 73 21.48 17.51 -16.52
N ASN A 74 22.13 18.68 -16.56
CA ASN A 74 21.79 19.85 -15.74
C ASN A 74 21.69 19.57 -14.22
N GLY A 75 22.44 18.58 -13.73
CA GLY A 75 22.41 18.17 -12.32
C GLY A 75 21.29 17.21 -11.94
N ALA A 76 20.43 16.83 -12.89
CA ALA A 76 19.40 15.79 -12.70
C ALA A 76 19.87 14.46 -13.29
N LEU A 77 19.50 13.36 -12.63
CA LEU A 77 19.73 12.00 -13.12
C LEU A 77 18.56 11.59 -14.00
N ASN A 78 18.84 11.17 -15.23
CA ASN A 78 17.86 10.73 -16.20
C ASN A 78 17.99 9.22 -16.37
N LEU A 79 16.91 8.49 -16.12
CA LEU A 79 16.81 7.03 -16.23
C LEU A 79 15.91 6.62 -17.39
N SER A 80 16.17 5.44 -17.96
CA SER A 80 15.29 4.80 -18.94
C SER A 80 13.94 4.41 -18.33
N SER A 81 13.00 3.97 -19.17
CA SER A 81 11.68 3.52 -18.74
C SER A 81 11.74 2.33 -17.76
N THR A 82 12.63 1.38 -18.01
CA THR A 82 12.94 0.25 -17.11
C THR A 82 13.64 0.71 -15.83
N GLY A 83 14.50 1.72 -15.90
CA GLY A 83 15.06 2.37 -14.71
C GLY A 83 13.98 3.02 -13.85
N GLY A 84 13.01 3.69 -14.48
CA GLY A 84 11.81 4.20 -13.82
C GLY A 84 10.95 3.08 -13.21
N LEU A 85 10.81 1.95 -13.91
CA LEU A 85 10.09 0.78 -13.40
C LEU A 85 10.75 0.20 -12.15
N ASP A 86 12.07 0.03 -12.16
CA ASP A 86 12.87 -0.46 -11.03
C ASP A 86 12.73 0.44 -9.80
N VAL A 87 12.72 1.76 -10.02
CA VAL A 87 12.51 2.76 -8.97
C VAL A 87 11.09 2.69 -8.43
N ALA A 88 10.06 2.62 -9.30
CA ALA A 88 8.66 2.52 -8.88
C ALA A 88 8.42 1.27 -8.02
N ALA A 89 8.95 0.12 -8.46
CA ALA A 89 8.87 -1.13 -7.69
C ALA A 89 9.57 -1.00 -6.34
N ALA A 90 10.72 -0.32 -6.25
CA ALA A 90 11.42 -0.05 -5.00
C ALA A 90 10.59 0.78 -4.02
N VAL A 91 10.08 1.92 -4.49
CA VAL A 91 9.30 2.85 -3.67
C VAL A 91 8.01 2.19 -3.18
N CYS A 92 7.33 1.43 -4.05
CA CYS A 92 6.13 0.68 -3.73
C CYS A 92 6.39 -0.42 -2.68
N GLN A 93 7.54 -1.10 -2.77
CA GLN A 93 7.92 -2.13 -1.80
C GLN A 93 8.19 -1.55 -0.41
N GLU A 94 8.83 -0.38 -0.33
CA GLU A 94 9.14 0.29 0.94
C GLU A 94 7.91 0.97 1.56
N ASN A 95 6.98 1.47 0.72
CA ASN A 95 5.80 2.21 1.15
C ASN A 95 4.50 1.58 0.58
N PRO A 96 4.13 0.35 1.00
CA PRO A 96 3.04 -0.39 0.37
C PRO A 96 1.64 0.13 0.74
N ASP A 97 1.47 0.72 1.92
CA ASP A 97 0.13 1.03 2.47
C ASP A 97 -0.69 1.97 1.56
N PRO A 98 -0.17 3.12 1.08
CA PRO A 98 -0.96 4.02 0.22
C PRO A 98 -1.38 3.39 -1.12
N ILE A 99 -0.60 2.43 -1.61
CA ILE A 99 -0.90 1.70 -2.85
C ILE A 99 -1.97 0.64 -2.61
N LEU A 100 -1.89 -0.10 -1.50
CA LEU A 100 -2.89 -1.10 -1.14
C LEU A 100 -4.24 -0.45 -0.83
N GLU A 101 -4.25 0.69 -0.12
CA GLU A 101 -5.46 1.48 0.09
C GLU A 101 -6.08 1.96 -1.23
N TYR A 102 -5.26 2.41 -2.18
CA TYR A 102 -5.71 2.80 -3.51
C TYR A 102 -6.39 1.64 -4.24
N ILE A 103 -5.73 0.48 -4.30
CA ILE A 103 -6.27 -0.71 -4.98
C ILE A 103 -7.62 -1.10 -4.36
N MET A 104 -7.70 -1.13 -3.04
CA MET A 104 -8.95 -1.47 -2.34
C MET A 104 -10.08 -0.49 -2.64
N ALA A 105 -9.79 0.81 -2.62
CA ALA A 105 -10.77 1.85 -2.93
C ALA A 105 -11.22 1.78 -4.39
N GLU A 106 -10.31 1.52 -5.32
CA GLU A 106 -10.61 1.40 -6.73
C GLU A 106 -11.41 0.13 -7.05
N GLU A 107 -11.03 -1.03 -6.50
CA GLU A 107 -11.78 -2.28 -6.63
C GLU A 107 -13.18 -2.19 -6.01
N ALA A 108 -13.37 -1.41 -4.95
CA ALA A 108 -14.71 -1.13 -4.41
C ALA A 108 -15.58 -0.38 -5.43
N LYS A 109 -15.04 0.64 -6.12
CA LYS A 109 -15.75 1.37 -7.20
C LYS A 109 -16.04 0.45 -8.38
N ILE A 110 -15.05 -0.33 -8.82
CA ILE A 110 -15.18 -1.25 -9.94
C ILE A 110 -16.23 -2.32 -9.64
N ARG A 111 -16.25 -2.88 -8.42
CA ARG A 111 -17.31 -3.83 -8.01
C ARG A 111 -18.71 -3.24 -8.09
N HIS A 112 -18.86 -1.93 -7.87
CA HIS A 112 -20.12 -1.24 -8.07
C HIS A 112 -20.46 -1.12 -9.57
N TYR A 113 -19.51 -0.69 -10.40
CA TYR A 113 -19.71 -0.54 -11.85
C TYR A 113 -19.98 -1.87 -12.54
N CYS A 114 -19.30 -2.96 -12.16
CA CYS A 114 -19.57 -4.30 -12.68
C CYS A 114 -20.96 -4.85 -12.32
N LYS A 115 -21.67 -4.24 -11.35
CA LYS A 115 -23.06 -4.61 -10.99
C LYS A 115 -24.11 -3.72 -11.65
N HIS A 116 -23.79 -2.43 -11.81
CA HIS A 116 -24.78 -1.41 -12.15
C HIS A 116 -24.50 -0.69 -13.47
N GLY A 117 -23.35 -0.92 -14.09
CA GLY A 117 -22.81 -0.09 -15.15
C GLY A 117 -22.34 1.26 -14.60
N ARG A 118 -21.87 2.13 -15.50
CA ARG A 118 -21.55 3.52 -15.19
C ARG A 118 -22.45 4.43 -15.99
N LYS A 119 -22.84 5.56 -15.40
CA LYS A 119 -23.48 6.67 -16.09
C LYS A 119 -22.55 7.86 -15.98
N ASP A 120 -21.96 8.27 -17.10
CA ASP A 120 -21.27 9.55 -17.17
C ASP A 120 -22.26 10.59 -17.67
N GLU A 121 -22.56 11.56 -16.81
CA GLU A 121 -23.30 12.76 -17.21
C GLU A 121 -22.48 13.48 -18.27
N GLY A 122 -23.02 13.61 -19.48
CA GLY A 122 -22.34 14.29 -20.56
C GLY A 122 -22.02 15.74 -20.18
N ARG A 123 -20.84 16.25 -20.57
CA ARG A 123 -20.59 17.69 -20.51
C ARG A 123 -21.64 18.40 -21.38
N ARG A 124 -22.12 19.56 -20.92
CA ARG A 124 -23.20 20.38 -21.54
C ARG A 124 -23.23 20.25 -23.08
N GLY A 125 -24.23 19.55 -23.60
CA GLY A 125 -24.44 19.36 -25.04
C GLY A 125 -23.98 18.01 -25.62
N GLN A 126 -23.42 17.11 -24.80
CA GLN A 126 -23.05 15.75 -25.19
C GLN A 126 -24.04 14.75 -24.59
N GLU A 127 -24.44 13.72 -25.35
CA GLU A 127 -25.34 12.66 -24.86
C GLU A 127 -24.71 11.92 -23.67
N ASP A 128 -25.55 11.59 -22.69
CA ASP A 128 -25.15 10.77 -21.55
C ASP A 128 -24.60 9.43 -22.05
N ARG A 129 -23.37 9.12 -21.67
CA ARG A 129 -22.74 7.84 -22.00
C ARG A 129 -22.95 6.91 -20.82
N SER A 130 -23.72 5.84 -21.04
CA SER A 130 -23.83 4.75 -20.08
C SER A 130 -23.05 3.55 -20.58
N THR A 131 -22.22 2.98 -19.73
CA THR A 131 -21.59 1.67 -19.95
C THR A 131 -22.41 0.57 -19.30
N SER A 132 -22.40 -0.62 -19.89
CA SER A 132 -23.09 -1.78 -19.32
C SER A 132 -22.23 -2.46 -18.23
N PRO A 133 -22.84 -3.16 -17.26
CA PRO A 133 -22.11 -3.94 -16.27
C PRO A 133 -21.12 -4.95 -16.89
N GLU A 134 -21.50 -5.60 -18.00
CA GLU A 134 -20.66 -6.57 -18.70
C GLU A 134 -19.44 -5.93 -19.35
N TRP A 135 -19.61 -4.72 -19.90
CA TRP A 135 -18.50 -3.95 -20.45
C TRP A 135 -17.52 -3.54 -19.35
N GLU A 136 -18.02 -3.05 -18.21
CA GLU A 136 -17.20 -2.67 -17.05
C GLU A 136 -16.40 -3.88 -16.51
N TYR A 137 -17.03 -5.06 -16.44
CA TYR A 137 -16.34 -6.28 -16.03
C TYR A 137 -15.26 -6.71 -17.02
N HIS A 138 -15.54 -6.67 -18.32
CA HIS A 138 -14.54 -6.96 -19.34
C HIS A 138 -13.38 -5.95 -19.33
N TYR A 139 -13.69 -4.66 -19.16
CA TYR A 139 -12.71 -3.59 -19.06
C TYR A 139 -11.80 -3.79 -17.84
N TYR A 140 -12.37 -4.09 -16.68
CA TYR A 140 -11.62 -4.43 -15.47
C TYR A 140 -10.65 -5.59 -15.71
N LEU A 141 -11.14 -6.72 -16.24
CA LEU A 141 -10.29 -7.89 -16.48
C LEU A 141 -9.13 -7.62 -17.43
N LYS A 142 -9.35 -6.79 -18.45
CA LYS A 142 -8.37 -6.53 -19.50
C LYS A 142 -7.33 -5.48 -19.12
N TYR A 143 -7.74 -4.38 -18.48
CA TYR A 143 -6.89 -3.20 -18.30
C TYR A 143 -6.52 -2.93 -16.85
N ILE A 144 -7.47 -3.05 -15.90
CA ILE A 144 -7.24 -2.61 -14.52
C ILE A 144 -6.65 -3.76 -13.68
N LYS A 145 -7.22 -4.97 -13.80
CA LYS A 145 -6.78 -6.12 -13.01
C LYS A 145 -5.27 -6.40 -13.17
N PRO A 146 -4.68 -6.40 -14.38
CA PRO A 146 -3.24 -6.60 -14.53
C PRO A 146 -2.40 -5.58 -13.75
N VAL A 147 -2.81 -4.30 -13.75
CA VAL A 147 -2.13 -3.22 -13.02
C VAL A 147 -2.22 -3.45 -11.51
N HIS A 148 -3.41 -3.79 -11.00
CA HIS A 148 -3.60 -4.08 -9.57
C HIS A 148 -2.78 -5.28 -9.09
N GLU A 149 -2.71 -6.34 -9.88
CA GLU A 149 -1.89 -7.51 -9.54
C GLU A 149 -0.39 -7.17 -9.56
N LEU A 150 0.07 -6.36 -10.52
CA LEU A 150 1.46 -5.91 -10.58
C LEU A 150 1.83 -5.05 -9.37
N LEU A 151 0.96 -4.11 -8.98
CA LEU A 151 1.17 -3.27 -7.80
C LEU A 151 1.20 -4.11 -6.51
N ARG A 152 0.31 -5.11 -6.37
CA ARG A 152 0.35 -6.07 -5.24
C ARG A 152 1.66 -6.85 -5.22
N GLN A 153 2.13 -7.29 -6.40
CA GLN A 153 3.40 -7.99 -6.52
C GLN A 153 4.56 -7.13 -6.03
N TRP A 154 4.60 -5.84 -6.37
CA TRP A 154 5.63 -4.91 -5.91
C TRP A 154 5.56 -4.61 -4.41
N CYS A 155 4.37 -4.44 -3.84
CA CYS A 155 4.18 -4.30 -2.39
C CYS A 155 4.73 -5.52 -1.61
N GLY A 156 4.74 -6.70 -2.26
CA GLY A 156 5.24 -7.93 -1.70
C GLY A 156 4.23 -8.67 -0.82
N TYR A 157 4.32 -10.00 -0.82
CA TYR A 157 3.33 -10.90 -0.21
C TYR A 157 3.03 -10.61 1.27
N ARG A 158 4.06 -10.27 2.06
CA ARG A 158 3.90 -10.00 3.50
C ARG A 158 3.06 -8.76 3.76
N ALA A 159 3.30 -7.67 3.02
CA ALA A 159 2.55 -6.43 3.16
C ALA A 159 1.10 -6.63 2.71
N VAL A 160 0.89 -7.24 1.54
CA VAL A 160 -0.45 -7.57 1.02
C VAL A 160 -1.24 -8.40 2.02
N THR A 161 -0.66 -9.51 2.51
CA THR A 161 -1.35 -10.40 3.46
C THR A 161 -1.64 -9.71 4.80
N ALA A 162 -0.73 -8.86 5.29
CA ALA A 162 -0.94 -8.11 6.53
C ALA A 162 -2.08 -7.10 6.37
N HIS A 163 -2.08 -6.35 5.27
CA HIS A 163 -3.12 -5.38 4.95
C HIS A 163 -4.49 -6.04 4.77
N GLU A 164 -4.58 -7.11 3.98
CA GLU A 164 -5.82 -7.87 3.79
C GLU A 164 -6.39 -8.41 5.11
N ARG A 165 -5.52 -8.92 5.99
CA ARG A 165 -5.93 -9.39 7.33
C ARG A 165 -6.42 -8.25 8.21
N LEU A 166 -5.73 -7.12 8.20
CA LEU A 166 -6.13 -5.94 8.95
C LEU A 166 -7.52 -5.48 8.50
N VAL A 167 -7.71 -5.30 7.19
CA VAL A 167 -8.99 -4.83 6.65
C VAL A 167 -10.11 -5.85 6.89
N ALA A 168 -9.83 -7.15 6.78
CA ALA A 168 -10.81 -8.18 7.12
C ALA A 168 -11.21 -8.13 8.61
N ALA A 169 -10.23 -7.95 9.52
CA ALA A 169 -10.49 -7.84 10.95
C ALA A 169 -11.30 -6.57 11.28
N GLU A 170 -11.01 -5.44 10.65
CA GLU A 170 -11.75 -4.20 10.83
C GLU A 170 -13.18 -4.31 10.29
N ALA A 171 -13.36 -4.92 9.11
CA ALA A 171 -14.67 -5.15 8.52
C ALA A 171 -15.53 -6.08 9.39
N GLU A 172 -14.93 -7.14 9.93
CA GLU A 172 -15.62 -8.08 10.83
C GLU A 172 -15.97 -7.41 12.16
N THR A 173 -15.05 -6.64 12.75
CA THR A 173 -15.32 -5.87 13.98
C THR A 173 -16.52 -4.96 13.77
N ARG A 174 -16.54 -4.20 12.66
CA ARG A 174 -17.67 -3.33 12.32
C ARG A 174 -18.98 -4.10 12.12
N ARG A 175 -18.92 -5.29 11.49
CA ARG A 175 -20.11 -6.14 11.31
C ARG A 175 -20.65 -6.61 12.65
N LEU A 176 -19.79 -7.01 13.58
CA LEU A 176 -20.16 -7.45 14.92
C LEU A 176 -20.73 -6.29 15.75
N ASP A 177 -20.13 -5.10 15.70
CA ASP A 177 -20.63 -3.91 16.40
C ASP A 177 -22.07 -3.57 15.96
N VAL A 178 -22.34 -3.61 14.65
CA VAL A 178 -23.70 -3.37 14.11
C VAL A 178 -24.67 -4.45 14.58
N LEU A 179 -24.27 -5.73 14.56
CA LEU A 179 -25.12 -6.83 15.01
C LEU A 179 -25.43 -6.77 16.51
N ILE A 180 -24.44 -6.39 17.33
CA ILE A 180 -24.62 -6.21 18.78
C ILE A 180 -25.58 -5.05 19.05
N ALA A 181 -25.40 -3.91 18.37
CA ALA A 181 -26.33 -2.79 18.49
C ALA A 181 -27.78 -3.19 18.15
N GLN A 182 -27.97 -3.91 17.02
CA GLN A 182 -29.29 -4.43 16.63
C GLN A 182 -29.87 -5.42 17.66
N ALA A 183 -29.04 -6.27 18.26
CA ALA A 183 -29.47 -7.21 19.29
C ALA A 183 -29.87 -6.49 20.59
N ILE A 184 -29.12 -5.47 21.01
CA ILE A 184 -29.44 -4.61 22.16
C ILE A 184 -30.77 -3.90 21.94
N ASP A 185 -30.99 -3.32 20.75
CA ASP A 185 -32.25 -2.66 20.40
C ASP A 185 -33.44 -3.63 20.47
N ALA A 186 -33.30 -4.84 19.90
CA ALA A 186 -34.34 -5.87 19.98
C ALA A 186 -34.63 -6.33 21.43
N LEU A 187 -33.63 -6.33 22.32
CA LEU A 187 -33.83 -6.61 23.74
C LEU A 187 -34.58 -5.48 24.45
N ARG A 188 -34.28 -4.22 24.12
CA ARG A 188 -35.02 -3.05 24.62
C ARG A 188 -36.49 -3.11 24.20
N ASP A 189 -36.74 -3.41 22.92
CA ASP A 189 -38.09 -3.55 22.37
C ASP A 189 -38.90 -4.68 23.01
N SER A 190 -38.22 -5.75 23.45
CA SER A 190 -38.85 -6.88 24.17
C SER A 190 -38.96 -6.68 25.68
N HIS A 191 -38.80 -5.44 26.17
CA HIS A 191 -38.86 -5.06 27.59
C HIS A 191 -37.81 -5.75 28.48
N LYS A 192 -36.69 -6.20 27.90
CA LYS A 192 -35.54 -6.79 28.62
C LYS A 192 -34.44 -5.76 28.85
N SER A 193 -34.80 -4.54 29.28
CA SER A 193 -33.88 -3.40 29.39
C SER A 193 -32.66 -3.68 30.28
N MET A 194 -32.83 -4.37 31.42
CA MET A 194 -31.71 -4.74 32.29
C MET A 194 -30.67 -5.62 31.59
N LEU A 195 -31.10 -6.54 30.72
CA LEU A 195 -30.18 -7.40 29.97
C LEU A 195 -29.50 -6.62 28.84
N ALA A 196 -30.23 -5.70 28.21
CA ALA A 196 -29.69 -4.82 27.16
C ALA A 196 -28.59 -3.91 27.72
N ASP A 197 -28.84 -3.27 28.86
CA ASP A 197 -27.89 -2.35 29.50
C ASP A 197 -26.63 -3.09 29.97
N HIS A 198 -26.79 -4.30 30.52
CA HIS A 198 -25.64 -5.14 30.89
C HIS A 198 -24.79 -5.53 29.67
N LEU A 199 -25.41 -5.93 28.56
CA LEU A 199 -24.68 -6.28 27.33
C LEU A 199 -23.97 -5.07 26.70
N GLU A 200 -24.58 -3.90 26.75
CA GLU A 200 -23.96 -2.64 26.28
C GLU A 200 -22.72 -2.30 27.13
N GLU A 201 -22.84 -2.40 28.45
CA GLU A 201 -21.71 -2.16 29.37
C GLU A 201 -20.57 -3.16 29.17
N GLU A 202 -20.87 -4.46 29.07
CA GLU A 202 -19.88 -5.50 28.81
C GLU A 202 -19.16 -5.28 27.46
N HIS A 203 -19.92 -4.94 26.40
CA HIS A 203 -19.36 -4.67 25.08
C HIS A 203 -18.36 -3.51 25.10
N GLU A 204 -18.70 -2.39 25.74
CA GLU A 204 -17.79 -1.25 25.86
C GLU A 204 -16.60 -1.56 26.78
N ARG A 205 -16.84 -2.26 27.89
CA ARG A 205 -15.78 -2.61 28.85
C ARG A 205 -14.77 -3.57 28.24
N GLU A 206 -15.19 -4.54 27.43
CA GLU A 206 -14.33 -5.59 26.89
C GLU A 206 -13.91 -5.36 25.43
N ARG A 207 -14.27 -4.22 24.86
CA ARG A 207 -13.88 -3.83 23.50
C ARG A 207 -12.37 -3.99 23.27
N ILE A 208 -12.02 -4.76 22.26
CA ILE A 208 -10.62 -4.97 21.88
C ILE A 208 -10.14 -3.71 21.14
N VAL A 209 -9.16 -3.03 21.73
CA VAL A 209 -8.56 -1.80 21.21
C VAL A 209 -7.04 -1.92 21.22
N PRO A 210 -6.30 -1.18 20.36
CA PRO A 210 -4.86 -1.38 20.20
C PRO A 210 -4.07 -1.35 21.51
N HIS A 211 -4.41 -0.49 22.46
CA HIS A 211 -3.70 -0.38 23.73
C HIS A 211 -3.97 -1.55 24.70
N ARG A 212 -5.06 -2.30 24.53
CA ARG A 212 -5.37 -3.50 25.34
C ARG A 212 -4.72 -4.78 24.80
N VAL A 213 -4.39 -4.81 23.51
CA VAL A 213 -3.72 -5.95 22.86
C VAL A 213 -2.20 -5.86 23.01
N ARG A 214 -1.64 -4.65 23.20
CA ARG A 214 -0.21 -4.48 23.43
C ARG A 214 0.23 -5.25 24.68
N PRO A 215 1.35 -6.00 24.62
CA PRO A 215 1.87 -6.68 25.80
C PRO A 215 2.16 -5.63 26.86
N VAL A 216 1.59 -5.82 28.05
CA VAL A 216 1.90 -4.99 29.21
C VAL A 216 3.30 -5.39 29.66
N PRO A 217 4.28 -4.46 29.70
CA PRO A 217 5.60 -4.77 30.22
C PRO A 217 5.48 -5.25 31.66
N ASP A 218 6.09 -6.38 31.98
CA ASP A 218 6.18 -6.83 33.37
C ASP A 218 6.98 -5.83 34.20
N ARG A 219 6.69 -5.80 35.52
CA ARG A 219 7.52 -5.02 36.45
C ARG A 219 8.97 -5.53 36.40
N PRO A 220 9.96 -4.67 36.66
CA PRO A 220 11.33 -5.14 36.88
C PRO A 220 11.37 -6.24 37.95
N LEU A 221 12.17 -7.28 37.69
CA LEU A 221 12.47 -8.29 38.69
C LEU A 221 13.27 -7.66 39.84
N GLU A 222 12.93 -8.01 41.08
CA GLU A 222 13.75 -7.67 42.22
C GLU A 222 15.10 -8.41 42.14
N PRO A 223 16.20 -7.87 42.69
CA PRO A 223 17.50 -8.55 42.67
C PRO A 223 17.48 -9.99 43.23
N SER A 224 16.55 -10.30 44.13
CA SER A 224 16.29 -11.62 44.70
C SER A 224 15.58 -12.59 43.74
N GLU A 225 14.87 -12.08 42.74
CA GLU A 225 14.12 -12.85 41.73
C GLU A 225 15.00 -13.19 40.51
N ILE A 226 16.14 -12.51 40.34
CA ILE A 226 17.07 -12.75 39.24
C ILE A 226 17.89 -14.02 39.54
N PRO A 227 17.84 -15.06 38.68
CA PRO A 227 18.59 -16.29 38.91
C PRO A 227 20.10 -16.03 38.89
N VAL A 228 20.80 -16.49 39.93
CA VAL A 228 22.26 -16.37 40.01
C VAL A 228 22.92 -17.37 39.07
N ILE A 229 23.38 -16.88 37.91
CA ILE A 229 24.18 -17.67 36.98
C ILE A 229 25.62 -17.74 37.51
N ARG A 230 26.03 -18.89 38.04
CA ARG A 230 27.43 -19.13 38.44
C ARG A 230 28.25 -19.52 37.21
N VAL A 231 29.07 -18.58 36.72
CA VAL A 231 30.06 -18.88 35.68
C VAL A 231 31.33 -19.37 36.36
N PRO A 232 31.75 -20.64 36.18
CA PRO A 232 33.02 -21.12 36.73
C PRO A 232 34.16 -20.41 35.98
N THR A 233 34.88 -19.55 36.67
CA THR A 233 36.12 -18.96 36.15
C THR A 233 37.21 -20.03 36.14
N ARG A 234 37.91 -20.19 35.00
CA ARG A 234 39.12 -21.01 34.95
C ARG A 234 40.10 -20.45 35.98
N ARG A 235 40.46 -21.26 36.99
CA ARG A 235 41.58 -20.95 37.89
C ARG A 235 42.80 -20.69 37.02
N GLN A 236 43.24 -19.43 36.92
CA GLN A 236 44.58 -19.14 36.43
C GLN A 236 45.56 -19.76 37.42
N TRP A 237 46.23 -20.82 36.98
CA TRP A 237 47.42 -21.30 37.66
C TRP A 237 48.50 -20.25 37.45
N GLY A 238 48.85 -19.56 38.53
CA GLY A 238 50.00 -18.66 38.56
C GLY A 238 51.30 -19.47 38.59
N TRP A 239 52.23 -19.01 37.73
CA TRP A 239 53.69 -19.11 37.73
C TRP A 239 54.35 -20.35 38.34
#